data_AF-D2B6U7-F1
#
_entry.id   AF-D2B6U7-F1
#
_cell.length_a   1.000
_cell.length_b   1.000
_cell.length_c   1.000
_cell.angle_alpha   90.00
_cell.angle_beta   90.00
_cell.angle_gamma   90.00
#
_symmetry.space_group_name_H-M   'P 1'
#
loop_
_entity.id
_entity.type
_entity.pdbx_description
1 polymer ?
#
loop_
_entity_poly.entity_id
_entity_poly.type
_entity_poly.pdbx_seq_one_letter_code
_entity_poly.pdbx_strand_id
1 'polypeptide(L)'
;MDLPSHWLPRPSASPDDKTLADFAALLADAVAQGPDKPIAYTLAAPKWQFLCYVAEQAGYVLHGSNNPSIERFDPRRSYDSDAFGNRTAVYAASDGIWPMFYAILNRDHPLSMVNSCSDLAGETYYYFSISRPVVDLGPWQEGTVYLLSAEGFEHQPPIRGVRQRQVAKLAPAQPVAKIRVMPEEFPFLSDVRGHDDAVVHARSAADPDGFPWIDG
;
A
#
# COMPACT_ATOMS: atom_id res chain seq x y z
N MET A 1 20.73 -7.25 13.33
CA MET A 1 19.74 -6.69 14.26
C MET A 1 18.56 -7.61 14.17
N ASP A 2 18.17 -8.27 15.26
CA ASP A 2 16.98 -9.10 15.25
C ASP A 2 15.76 -8.17 15.28
N LEU A 3 15.07 -8.07 14.15
CA LEU A 3 13.82 -7.34 14.08
C LEU A 3 12.74 -8.15 14.82
N PRO A 4 11.81 -7.49 15.53
CA PRO A 4 10.66 -8.17 16.11
C PRO A 4 9.93 -9.04 15.07
N SER A 5 9.47 -10.23 15.48
CA SER A 5 8.84 -11.22 14.59
C SER A 5 7.55 -10.75 13.93
N HIS A 6 7.02 -9.61 14.36
CA HIS A 6 5.81 -9.06 13.77
C HIS A 6 6.03 -8.39 12.40
N TRP A 7 7.27 -8.05 12.06
CA TRP A 7 7.64 -7.48 10.77
C TRP A 7 7.66 -8.56 9.69
N LEU A 8 6.93 -8.30 8.60
CA LEU A 8 6.87 -9.17 7.44
C LEU A 8 7.91 -8.67 6.42
N PRO A 9 8.99 -9.41 6.13
CA PRO A 9 9.92 -9.03 5.07
C PRO A 9 9.21 -9.11 3.72
N ARG A 10 9.54 -8.21 2.79
CA ARG A 10 9.10 -8.36 1.38
C ARG A 10 9.41 -9.78 0.90
N PRO A 11 8.47 -10.48 0.25
CA PRO A 11 8.77 -11.79 -0.32
C PRO A 11 9.94 -11.63 -1.29
N SER A 12 10.88 -12.58 -1.27
CA SER A 12 12.03 -12.51 -2.16
C SER A 12 11.56 -12.47 -3.62
N ALA A 13 11.94 -11.42 -4.34
CA ALA A 13 11.77 -11.32 -5.77
C ALA A 13 13.05 -10.79 -6.38
N SER A 14 13.55 -11.53 -7.36
CA SER A 14 14.62 -11.09 -8.25
C SER A 14 14.14 -11.42 -9.66
N PRO A 15 13.21 -10.61 -10.22
CA PRO A 15 12.77 -10.80 -11.59
C PRO A 15 13.99 -10.74 -12.51
N ASP A 16 14.06 -11.67 -13.46
CA ASP A 16 15.12 -11.68 -14.45
C ASP A 16 14.93 -10.53 -15.47
N ASP A 17 15.97 -10.29 -16.28
CA ASP A 17 15.97 -9.20 -17.27
C ASP A 17 14.80 -9.32 -18.25
N LYS A 18 14.39 -10.55 -18.58
CA LYS A 18 13.24 -10.79 -19.44
C LYS A 18 11.94 -10.33 -18.75
N THR A 19 11.73 -10.70 -17.50
CA THR A 19 10.56 -10.32 -16.71
C THR A 19 10.49 -8.81 -16.54
N LEU A 20 11.63 -8.15 -16.30
CA LEU A 20 11.72 -6.69 -16.22
C LEU A 20 11.37 -6.01 -17.56
N ALA A 21 11.84 -6.57 -18.69
CA ALA A 21 11.46 -6.07 -20.01
C ALA A 21 9.96 -6.25 -20.29
N ASP A 22 9.39 -7.39 -19.88
CA ASP A 22 7.95 -7.65 -20.00
C ASP A 22 7.13 -6.68 -19.13
N PHE A 23 7.61 -6.33 -17.93
CA PHE A 23 7.01 -5.29 -17.08
C PHE A 23 7.05 -3.90 -17.72
N ALA A 24 8.20 -3.52 -18.28
CA ALA A 24 8.37 -2.24 -18.95
C ALA A 24 7.42 -2.09 -20.14
N ALA A 25 7.31 -3.14 -20.97
CA ALA A 25 6.39 -3.17 -22.12
C ALA A 25 4.92 -3.08 -21.67
N LEU A 26 4.52 -3.88 -20.68
CA LEU A 26 3.16 -3.84 -20.14
C LEU A 26 2.78 -2.46 -19.60
N LEU A 27 3.70 -1.81 -18.88
CA LEU A 27 3.49 -0.47 -18.34
C LEU A 27 3.37 0.58 -19.45
N ALA A 28 4.25 0.54 -20.45
CA ALA A 28 4.21 1.47 -21.58
C ALA A 28 2.87 1.36 -22.33
N ASP A 29 2.41 0.14 -22.61
CA ASP A 29 1.12 -0.11 -23.25
C ASP A 29 -0.05 0.38 -22.39
N ALA A 30 -0.01 0.13 -21.07
CA ALA A 30 -1.04 0.56 -20.14
C ALA A 30 -1.19 2.09 -20.09
N VAL A 31 -0.06 2.81 -19.99
CA VAL A 31 -0.04 4.28 -19.95
C VAL A 31 -0.51 4.86 -21.29
N ALA A 32 -0.13 4.24 -22.42
CA ALA A 32 -0.59 4.66 -23.74
C ALA A 32 -2.11 4.47 -23.94
N GLN A 33 -2.69 3.44 -23.32
CA GLN A 33 -4.13 3.18 -23.34
C GLN A 33 -4.94 4.07 -22.38
N GLY A 34 -4.30 4.57 -21.32
CA GLY A 34 -4.93 5.40 -20.30
C GLY A 34 -5.74 4.61 -19.25
N PRO A 35 -6.24 5.31 -18.21
CA PRO A 35 -6.85 4.68 -17.03
C PRO A 35 -8.23 4.07 -17.26
N ASP A 36 -8.89 4.37 -18.39
CA ASP A 36 -10.23 3.85 -18.72
C ASP A 36 -10.19 2.36 -19.05
N LYS A 37 -9.03 1.84 -19.46
CA LYS A 37 -8.80 0.43 -19.74
C LYS A 37 -7.92 -0.17 -18.66
N PRO A 38 -8.48 -0.99 -17.74
CA PRO A 38 -7.67 -1.71 -16.78
C PRO A 38 -6.61 -2.56 -17.46
N ILE A 39 -5.43 -2.65 -16.85
CA ILE A 39 -4.31 -3.48 -17.32
C ILE A 39 -4.76 -4.94 -17.40
N ALA A 40 -4.72 -5.51 -18.61
CA ALA A 40 -4.96 -6.93 -18.84
C ALA A 40 -3.68 -7.72 -18.50
N TYR A 41 -3.53 -8.05 -17.21
CA TYR A 41 -2.33 -8.70 -16.72
C TYR A 41 -2.28 -10.18 -17.12
N THR A 42 -1.30 -10.56 -17.95
CA THR A 42 -1.14 -11.92 -18.49
C THR A 42 0.25 -12.52 -18.24
N LEU A 43 1.11 -11.80 -17.51
CA LEU A 43 2.45 -12.26 -17.20
C LEU A 43 2.41 -13.36 -16.13
N ALA A 44 3.38 -14.28 -16.18
CA ALA A 44 3.50 -15.36 -15.20
C ALA A 44 3.99 -14.88 -13.83
N ALA A 45 4.72 -13.76 -13.79
CA ALA A 45 5.18 -13.17 -12.55
C ALA A 45 3.98 -12.67 -11.71
N PRO A 46 4.05 -12.74 -10.37
CA PRO A 46 3.00 -12.18 -9.53
C PRO A 46 2.81 -10.68 -9.75
N LYS A 47 1.55 -10.21 -9.74
CA LYS A 47 1.22 -8.77 -9.92
C LYS A 47 1.98 -7.86 -8.97
N TRP A 48 2.21 -8.29 -7.73
CA TRP A 48 2.94 -7.48 -6.75
C TRP A 48 4.37 -7.17 -7.21
N GLN A 49 5.03 -8.06 -7.96
CA GLN A 49 6.38 -7.79 -8.50
C GLN A 49 6.34 -6.71 -9.56
N PHE A 50 5.33 -6.76 -10.45
CA PHE A 50 5.10 -5.70 -11.43
C PHE A 50 4.81 -4.36 -10.73
N LEU A 51 3.96 -4.35 -9.70
CA LEU A 51 3.66 -3.15 -8.93
C LEU A 51 4.89 -2.59 -8.22
N CYS A 52 5.78 -3.45 -7.68
CA CYS A 52 7.06 -3.00 -7.11
C CYS A 52 7.95 -2.36 -8.20
N TYR A 53 8.07 -2.98 -9.38
CA TYR A 53 8.78 -2.37 -10.51
C TYR A 53 8.21 -0.98 -10.87
N VAL A 54 6.89 -0.88 -10.98
CA VAL A 54 6.20 0.38 -11.30
C VAL A 54 6.52 1.48 -10.28
N ALA A 55 6.46 1.15 -8.99
CA ALA A 55 6.65 2.11 -7.90
C ALA A 55 8.13 2.49 -7.67
N GLU A 56 9.05 1.57 -7.90
CA GLU A 56 10.46 1.73 -7.52
C GLU A 56 11.38 2.10 -8.68
N GLN A 57 11.00 1.78 -9.92
CA GLN A 57 11.86 1.95 -11.09
C GLN A 57 11.24 2.78 -12.20
N ALA A 58 9.90 2.89 -12.25
CA ALA A 58 9.22 3.49 -13.40
C ALA A 58 8.63 4.90 -13.16
N GLY A 59 8.87 5.51 -11.99
CA GLY A 59 8.46 6.90 -11.73
C GLY A 59 6.97 7.09 -11.39
N TYR A 60 6.33 6.05 -10.86
CA TYR A 60 4.93 6.10 -10.42
C TYR A 60 4.81 5.87 -8.91
N VAL A 61 3.70 6.29 -8.35
CA VAL A 61 3.26 5.94 -6.99
C VAL A 61 1.88 5.33 -7.07
N LEU A 62 1.54 4.50 -6.10
CA LEU A 62 0.41 3.59 -6.19
C LEU A 62 -0.65 3.88 -5.13
N HIS A 63 -1.91 3.85 -5.52
CA HIS A 63 -3.04 4.03 -4.62
C HIS A 63 -4.00 2.85 -4.71
N GLY A 64 -4.31 2.22 -3.57
CA GLY A 64 -5.26 1.11 -3.49
C GLY A 64 -6.66 1.56 -3.12
N SER A 65 -7.67 1.13 -3.86
CA SER A 65 -9.08 1.38 -3.53
C SER A 65 -9.99 0.23 -3.95
N ASN A 66 -11.12 0.09 -3.26
CA ASN A 66 -12.19 -0.83 -3.66
C ASN A 66 -13.05 -0.25 -4.78
N ASN A 67 -13.02 1.07 -4.98
CA ASN A 67 -13.77 1.73 -6.03
C ASN A 67 -12.96 1.65 -7.34
N PRO A 68 -13.45 0.96 -8.40
CA PRO A 68 -12.74 0.80 -9.67
C PRO A 68 -12.91 1.98 -10.64
N SER A 69 -13.75 2.96 -10.28
CA SER A 69 -14.18 4.05 -11.15
C SER A 69 -13.64 5.42 -10.72
N ILE A 70 -12.57 5.48 -9.92
CA ILE A 70 -11.93 6.74 -9.57
C ILE A 70 -11.20 7.31 -10.79
N GLU A 71 -11.69 8.44 -11.30
CA GLU A 71 -11.07 9.21 -12.38
C GLU A 71 -10.09 10.27 -11.86
N ARG A 72 -10.30 10.69 -10.60
CA ARG A 72 -9.50 11.72 -9.93
C ARG A 72 -9.51 11.51 -8.42
N PHE A 73 -8.35 11.61 -7.83
CA PHE A 73 -8.17 11.69 -6.39
C PHE A 73 -8.10 13.15 -5.98
N ASP A 74 -9.07 13.60 -5.19
CA ASP A 74 -9.01 14.89 -4.52
C ASP A 74 -8.35 14.76 -3.15
N PRO A 75 -7.59 15.77 -2.70
CA PRO A 75 -7.02 15.81 -1.36
C PRO A 75 -8.09 15.62 -0.29
N ARG A 76 -7.87 14.67 0.62
CA ARG A 76 -8.73 14.42 1.78
C ARG A 76 -7.88 14.36 3.03
N ARG A 77 -8.46 14.79 4.15
CA ARG A 77 -7.79 14.69 5.45
C ARG A 77 -7.78 13.23 5.89
N SER A 78 -6.59 12.68 6.18
CA SER A 78 -6.47 11.48 7.01
C SER A 78 -6.30 11.89 8.47
N TYR A 79 -6.57 10.96 9.38
CA TYR A 79 -6.53 11.15 10.83
C TYR A 79 -5.46 10.24 11.46
N ASP A 80 -4.28 10.22 10.84
CA ASP A 80 -3.14 9.47 11.32
C ASP A 80 -2.55 10.15 12.58
N SER A 81 -1.74 9.40 13.35
CA SER A 81 -1.12 9.93 14.57
C SER A 81 0.01 10.93 14.29
N ASP A 82 0.72 10.78 13.16
CA ASP A 82 1.80 11.67 12.78
C ASP A 82 1.33 12.86 11.92
N ALA A 83 2.09 13.95 11.96
CA ALA A 83 1.72 15.20 11.28
C ALA A 83 1.69 15.09 9.75
N PHE A 84 2.48 14.18 9.16
CA PHE A 84 2.51 14.00 7.71
C PHE A 84 1.27 13.24 7.22
N GLY A 85 0.85 12.21 7.95
CA GLY A 85 -0.41 11.49 7.71
C GLY A 85 -1.66 12.29 8.12
N ASN A 86 -1.54 13.24 9.05
CA ASN A 86 -2.67 14.08 9.50
C ASN A 86 -2.80 15.40 8.71
N ARG A 87 -2.72 15.34 7.38
CA ARG A 87 -2.97 16.50 6.50
C ARG A 87 -3.98 16.20 5.39
N THR A 88 -4.50 17.26 4.78
CA THR A 88 -5.36 17.15 3.59
C THR A 88 -4.48 16.93 2.36
N ALA A 89 -4.45 15.70 1.85
CA ALA A 89 -3.61 15.31 0.71
C ALA A 89 -4.21 14.12 -0.04
N VAL A 90 -3.70 13.85 -1.24
CA VAL A 90 -3.79 12.54 -1.88
C VAL A 90 -2.63 11.71 -1.37
N TYR A 91 -2.92 10.60 -0.68
CA TYR A 91 -1.91 9.66 -0.21
C TYR A 91 -1.71 8.52 -1.20
N ALA A 92 -0.48 8.05 -1.32
CA ALA A 92 -0.11 6.88 -2.12
C ALA A 92 1.11 6.19 -1.50
N ALA A 93 1.57 5.09 -2.11
CA ALA A 93 2.79 4.39 -1.72
C ALA A 93 3.83 4.41 -2.83
N SER A 94 5.11 4.55 -2.45
CA SER A 94 6.28 4.27 -3.28
C SER A 94 6.74 2.80 -3.12
N ASP A 95 5.77 1.88 -3.10
CA ASP A 95 5.91 0.44 -2.94
C ASP A 95 4.74 -0.27 -3.67
N GLY A 96 4.95 -1.53 -4.08
CA GLY A 96 4.00 -2.34 -4.86
C GLY A 96 2.97 -3.15 -4.07
N ILE A 97 3.28 -3.53 -2.83
CA ILE A 97 2.47 -4.47 -2.04
C ILE A 97 1.49 -3.74 -1.12
N TRP A 98 1.93 -2.66 -0.49
CA TRP A 98 1.13 -1.90 0.47
C TRP A 98 -0.20 -1.39 -0.10
N PRO A 99 -0.25 -0.84 -1.34
CA PRO A 99 -1.52 -0.46 -1.99
C PRO A 99 -2.48 -1.64 -2.19
N MET A 100 -1.97 -2.86 -2.39
CA MET A 100 -2.83 -4.03 -2.59
C MET A 100 -3.69 -4.28 -1.35
N PHE A 101 -3.11 -4.15 -0.15
CA PHE A 101 -3.87 -4.24 1.12
C PHE A 101 -5.04 -3.25 1.15
N TYR A 102 -4.80 -1.98 0.77
CA TYR A 102 -5.86 -0.98 0.72
C TYR A 102 -6.91 -1.26 -0.35
N ALA A 103 -6.52 -1.88 -1.47
CA ALA A 103 -7.41 -2.21 -2.57
C ALA A 103 -8.38 -3.35 -2.21
N ILE A 104 -7.87 -4.39 -1.55
CA ILE A 104 -8.65 -5.62 -1.29
C ILE A 104 -9.49 -5.55 0.00
N LEU A 105 -9.17 -4.63 0.92
CA LEU A 105 -9.88 -4.52 2.20
C LEU A 105 -11.25 -3.84 2.01
N ASN A 106 -12.33 -4.59 2.14
CA ASN A 106 -13.69 -4.05 2.21
C ASN A 106 -13.87 -3.22 3.49
N ARG A 107 -14.28 -1.96 3.34
CA ARG A 107 -14.50 -0.99 4.42
C ARG A 107 -15.98 -0.65 4.65
N ASP A 108 -16.89 -1.50 4.18
CA ASP A 108 -18.33 -1.35 4.44
C ASP A 108 -18.70 -1.51 5.93
N HIS A 109 -17.77 -2.03 6.73
CA HIS A 109 -17.87 -2.08 8.18
C HIS A 109 -16.91 -1.07 8.82
N PRO A 110 -17.32 -0.36 9.90
CA PRO A 110 -16.41 0.45 10.69
C PRO A 110 -15.23 -0.40 11.18
N LEU A 111 -14.01 0.06 10.92
CA LEU A 111 -12.79 -0.62 11.31
C LEU A 111 -11.66 0.39 11.54
N SER A 112 -10.70 0.01 12.36
CA SER A 112 -9.41 0.67 12.46
C SER A 112 -8.32 -0.21 11.85
N MET A 113 -7.25 0.42 11.35
CA MET A 113 -6.11 -0.26 10.73
C MET A 113 -4.84 0.16 11.47
N VAL A 114 -3.98 -0.80 11.80
CA VAL A 114 -2.58 -0.53 12.15
C VAL A 114 -1.74 -1.18 11.06
N ASN A 115 -1.01 -0.38 10.32
CA ASN A 115 -0.24 -0.87 9.20
C ASN A 115 0.99 -0.01 8.96
N SER A 116 1.98 -0.58 8.30
CA SER A 116 3.24 0.09 8.01
C SER A 116 3.92 -0.52 6.79
N CYS A 117 4.64 0.31 6.04
CA CYS A 117 5.55 -0.10 4.99
C CYS A 117 6.80 0.79 5.06
N SER A 118 7.92 0.21 5.45
CA SER A 118 9.14 0.96 5.74
C SER A 118 10.40 0.18 5.38
N ASP A 119 11.50 0.90 5.11
CA ASP A 119 12.81 0.28 4.87
C ASP A 119 13.58 0.15 6.20
N LEU A 120 13.74 -1.07 6.69
CA LEU A 120 14.50 -1.40 7.90
C LEU A 120 15.77 -2.16 7.49
N ALA A 121 16.93 -1.66 7.93
CA ALA A 121 18.23 -2.27 7.64
C ALA A 121 18.51 -2.52 6.13
N GLY A 122 17.95 -1.68 5.24
CA GLY A 122 18.13 -1.78 3.80
C GLY A 122 17.08 -2.61 3.06
N GLU A 123 16.17 -3.26 3.78
CA GLU A 123 15.12 -4.11 3.21
C GLU A 123 13.73 -3.53 3.52
N THR A 124 12.75 -3.77 2.64
CA THR A 124 11.37 -3.32 2.88
C THR A 124 10.60 -4.32 3.74
N TYR A 125 9.99 -3.83 4.80
CA TYR A 125 9.15 -4.59 5.72
C TYR A 125 7.74 -4.02 5.79
N TYR A 126 6.82 -4.89 6.19
CA TYR A 126 5.41 -4.60 6.29
C TYR A 126 4.84 -5.02 7.63
N TYR A 127 3.76 -4.36 8.01
CA TYR A 127 2.90 -4.78 9.11
C TYR A 127 1.45 -4.52 8.68
N PHE A 128 0.56 -5.48 8.97
CA PHE A 128 -0.86 -5.37 8.66
C PHE A 128 -1.71 -5.88 9.82
N SER A 129 -2.59 -5.03 10.32
CA SER A 129 -3.70 -5.45 11.16
C SER A 129 -4.92 -4.57 10.95
N ILE A 130 -6.08 -5.17 11.22
CA ILE A 130 -7.38 -4.52 11.23
C ILE A 130 -8.15 -4.94 12.48
N SER A 131 -9.25 -4.24 12.80
CA SER A 131 -10.14 -4.60 13.90
C SER A 131 -10.50 -6.11 13.87
N ARG A 132 -10.27 -6.82 14.97
CA ARG A 132 -10.51 -8.27 15.08
C ARG A 132 -11.90 -8.70 14.61
N PRO A 133 -13.01 -8.03 15.00
CA PRO A 133 -14.34 -8.42 14.53
C PRO A 133 -14.49 -8.37 13.01
N VAL A 134 -13.70 -7.53 12.32
CA VAL A 134 -13.75 -7.37 10.87
C VAL A 134 -12.92 -8.45 10.18
N VAL A 135 -11.79 -8.89 10.76
CA VAL A 135 -11.06 -10.08 10.27
C VAL A 135 -11.97 -11.31 10.23
N ASP A 136 -12.75 -11.50 11.30
CA ASP A 136 -13.62 -12.68 11.45
C ASP A 136 -14.76 -12.72 10.42
N LEU A 137 -15.08 -11.58 9.77
CA LEU A 137 -16.04 -11.49 8.67
C LEU A 137 -15.44 -11.84 7.30
N GLY A 138 -14.11 -11.97 7.19
CA GLY A 138 -13.43 -12.16 5.90
C GLY A 138 -13.64 -10.98 4.96
N PRO A 139 -13.12 -9.77 5.28
CA PRO A 139 -13.46 -8.50 4.64
C PRO A 139 -12.69 -8.31 3.34
N TRP A 140 -12.40 -9.38 2.62
CA TRP A 140 -11.52 -9.38 1.47
C TRP A 140 -12.33 -9.43 0.19
N GLN A 141 -12.10 -8.48 -0.71
CA GLN A 141 -12.76 -8.42 -1.99
C GLN A 141 -11.80 -7.99 -3.08
N GLU A 142 -12.27 -8.11 -4.32
CA GLU A 142 -11.59 -7.52 -5.46
C GLU A 142 -11.39 -6.01 -5.27
N GLY A 143 -10.21 -5.54 -5.66
CA GLY A 143 -9.83 -4.14 -5.58
C GLY A 143 -9.16 -3.64 -6.84
N THR A 144 -8.83 -2.35 -6.83
CA THR A 144 -8.07 -1.68 -7.88
C THR A 144 -6.86 -0.99 -7.29
N VAL A 145 -5.69 -1.23 -7.91
CA VAL A 145 -4.49 -0.41 -7.69
C VAL A 145 -4.36 0.57 -8.84
N TYR A 146 -4.33 1.85 -8.50
CA TYR A 146 -4.18 2.96 -9.42
C TYR A 146 -2.71 3.38 -9.50
N LEU A 147 -2.25 3.62 -10.73
CA LEU A 147 -0.92 4.16 -11.00
C LEU A 147 -1.04 5.68 -11.16
N LEU A 148 -0.34 6.43 -10.32
CA LEU A 148 -0.29 7.89 -10.35
C LEU A 148 1.14 8.31 -10.73
N SER A 149 1.30 9.36 -11.53
CA SER A 149 2.62 9.98 -11.71
C SER A 149 3.19 10.38 -10.35
N ALA A 150 4.46 10.05 -10.09
CA ALA A 150 5.15 10.48 -8.87
C ALA A 150 5.37 12.00 -8.80
N GLU A 151 5.15 12.72 -9.90
CA GLU A 151 5.33 14.17 -9.95
C GLU A 151 4.45 14.91 -8.93
N GLY A 152 5.10 15.72 -8.09
CA GLY A 152 4.47 16.52 -7.05
C GLY A 152 4.08 15.74 -5.79
N PHE A 153 4.37 14.44 -5.71
CA PHE A 153 4.29 13.69 -4.46
C PHE A 153 5.55 13.94 -3.61
N GLU A 154 5.34 14.23 -2.34
CA GLU A 154 6.38 14.33 -1.33
C GLU A 154 6.47 13.00 -0.57
N HIS A 155 7.68 12.52 -0.29
CA HIS A 155 7.88 11.40 0.63
C HIS A 155 7.65 11.82 2.07
N GLN A 156 7.03 10.94 2.86
CA GLN A 156 7.02 11.09 4.31
C GLN A 156 8.47 11.13 4.82
N PRO A 157 8.84 12.10 5.67
CA PRO A 157 10.15 12.13 6.30
C PRO A 157 10.43 10.84 7.07
N PRO A 158 11.69 10.38 7.16
CA PRO A 158 12.03 9.22 7.96
C PRO A 158 11.58 9.38 9.41
N ILE A 159 10.88 8.37 9.94
CA ILE A 159 10.50 8.30 11.35
C ILE A 159 11.61 7.54 12.05
N ARG A 160 12.28 8.17 13.03
CA ARG A 160 13.40 7.56 13.78
C ARG A 160 14.51 7.02 12.88
N GLY A 161 14.78 7.71 11.77
CA GLY A 161 15.78 7.29 10.76
C GLY A 161 15.33 6.16 9.84
N VAL A 162 14.11 5.64 10.00
CA VAL A 162 13.52 4.61 9.15
C VAL A 162 12.73 5.26 8.01
N ARG A 163 13.12 4.95 6.78
CA ARG A 163 12.45 5.47 5.57
C ARG A 163 11.06 4.86 5.45
N GLN A 164 10.06 5.73 5.31
CA GLN A 164 8.67 5.35 5.08
C GLN A 164 8.38 5.27 3.59
N ARG A 165 7.49 4.36 3.18
CA ARG A 165 7.04 4.23 1.78
C ARG A 165 5.77 5.03 1.49
N GLN A 166 5.25 5.78 2.46
CA GLN A 166 4.15 6.71 2.26
C GLN A 166 4.61 7.96 1.51
N VAL A 167 3.77 8.39 0.57
CA VAL A 167 3.91 9.66 -0.13
C VAL A 167 2.59 10.43 -0.09
N ALA A 168 2.65 11.75 -0.24
CA ALA A 168 1.47 12.58 -0.28
C ALA A 168 1.61 13.76 -1.24
N LYS A 169 0.52 14.12 -1.92
CA LYS A 169 0.42 15.27 -2.82
C LYS A 169 -0.71 16.18 -2.37
N LEU A 170 -0.42 17.47 -2.19
CA LEU A 170 -1.42 18.45 -1.72
C LEU A 170 -2.42 18.86 -2.82
N ALA A 171 -2.06 18.64 -4.09
CA ALA A 171 -2.93 18.85 -5.23
C ALA A 171 -3.67 17.56 -5.62
N PRO A 172 -4.76 17.65 -6.40
CA PRO A 172 -5.39 16.48 -7.00
C PRO A 172 -4.44 15.66 -7.86
N ALA A 173 -4.74 14.37 -7.99
CA ALA A 173 -4.01 13.44 -8.86
C ALA A 173 -4.97 12.66 -9.74
N GLN A 174 -4.59 12.42 -10.99
CA GLN A 174 -5.33 11.58 -11.92
C GLN A 174 -4.54 10.28 -12.16
N PRO A 175 -5.22 9.12 -12.24
CA PRO A 175 -4.57 7.89 -12.65
C PRO A 175 -4.10 7.96 -14.09
N VAL A 176 -2.94 7.36 -14.38
CA VAL A 176 -2.47 7.13 -15.75
C VAL A 176 -2.84 5.74 -16.26
N ALA A 177 -3.02 4.80 -15.33
CA ALA A 177 -3.42 3.42 -15.56
C ALA A 177 -3.98 2.84 -14.26
N LYS A 178 -4.65 1.69 -14.35
CA LYS A 178 -5.14 0.95 -13.19
C LYS A 178 -5.12 -0.54 -13.44
N ILE A 179 -4.93 -1.32 -12.38
CA ILE A 179 -4.93 -2.78 -12.44
C ILE A 179 -5.87 -3.33 -11.37
N ARG A 180 -6.66 -4.32 -11.76
CA ARG A 180 -7.50 -5.10 -10.84
C ARG A 180 -6.61 -6.05 -10.04
N VAL A 181 -6.86 -6.17 -8.75
CA VAL A 181 -6.19 -7.13 -7.87
C VAL A 181 -7.22 -7.95 -7.09
N MET A 182 -6.94 -9.23 -6.92
CA MET A 182 -7.73 -10.16 -6.11
C MET A 182 -7.06 -10.37 -4.74
N PRO A 183 -7.82 -10.71 -3.68
CA PRO A 183 -7.24 -11.02 -2.38
C PRO A 183 -6.11 -12.05 -2.43
N GLU A 184 -6.24 -13.10 -3.24
CA GLU A 184 -5.28 -14.20 -3.36
C GLU A 184 -3.95 -13.77 -4.00
N GLU A 185 -3.93 -12.60 -4.65
CA GLU A 185 -2.72 -12.03 -5.26
C GLU A 185 -1.91 -11.19 -4.26
N PHE A 186 -2.51 -10.82 -3.13
CA PHE A 186 -1.82 -10.12 -2.05
C PHE A 186 -0.97 -11.09 -1.23
N PRO A 187 0.36 -10.91 -1.19
CA PRO A 187 1.27 -11.92 -0.63
C PRO A 187 1.16 -12.12 0.88
N PHE A 188 0.49 -11.22 1.60
CA PHE A 188 0.38 -11.25 3.06
C PHE A 188 -1.06 -11.42 3.54
N LEU A 189 -1.96 -11.94 2.71
CA LEU A 189 -3.37 -12.10 3.07
C LEU A 189 -3.55 -12.90 4.36
N SER A 190 -2.82 -14.01 4.51
CA SER A 190 -2.83 -14.86 5.70
C SER A 190 -2.12 -14.26 6.91
N ASP A 191 -1.34 -13.21 6.72
CA ASP A 191 -0.54 -12.57 7.76
C ASP A 191 -1.21 -11.33 8.36
N VAL A 192 -2.38 -10.92 7.82
CA VAL A 192 -3.14 -9.80 8.39
C VAL A 192 -3.69 -10.19 9.75
N ARG A 193 -3.31 -9.42 10.77
CA ARG A 193 -3.68 -9.68 12.16
C ARG A 193 -5.00 -8.99 12.51
N GLY A 194 -5.73 -9.56 13.46
CA GLY A 194 -6.82 -8.87 14.12
C GLY A 194 -6.34 -8.21 15.42
N HIS A 195 -6.74 -6.97 15.68
CA HIS A 195 -6.43 -6.29 16.93
C HIS A 195 -7.69 -5.82 17.68
N ASP A 196 -7.51 -5.52 18.97
CA ASP A 196 -8.52 -4.84 19.79
C ASP A 196 -8.33 -3.32 19.65
N ASP A 197 -9.35 -2.64 19.14
CA ASP A 197 -9.30 -1.19 18.87
C ASP A 197 -9.07 -0.37 20.13
N ALA A 198 -9.65 -0.77 21.27
CA ALA A 198 -9.51 -0.06 22.53
C ALA A 198 -8.09 -0.21 23.08
N VAL A 199 -7.50 -1.41 22.96
CA VAL A 199 -6.10 -1.66 23.34
C VAL A 199 -5.14 -0.84 22.49
N VAL A 200 -5.31 -0.86 21.17
CA VAL A 200 -4.49 -0.06 20.24
C VAL A 200 -4.61 1.43 20.57
N HIS A 201 -5.82 1.93 20.78
CA HIS A 201 -6.05 3.33 21.10
C HIS A 201 -5.41 3.74 22.44
N ALA A 202 -5.58 2.93 23.49
CA ALA A 202 -4.99 3.22 24.80
C ALA A 202 -3.45 3.22 24.75
N ARG A 203 -2.85 2.26 24.04
CA ARG A 203 -1.40 2.14 23.92
C ARG A 203 -0.79 3.21 23.03
N SER A 204 -1.42 3.56 21.91
CA SER A 204 -0.94 4.65 21.06
C SER A 204 -1.09 6.01 21.73
N ALA A 205 -2.08 6.20 22.59
CA ALA A 205 -2.20 7.41 23.41
C ALA A 205 -1.13 7.48 24.51
N ALA A 206 -0.78 6.35 25.14
CA ALA A 206 0.21 6.28 26.20
C ALA A 206 1.65 6.37 25.69
N ASP A 207 1.94 5.71 24.57
CA ASP A 207 3.23 5.71 23.88
C ASP A 207 2.98 5.79 22.37
N PRO A 208 2.85 7.01 21.79
CA PRO A 208 2.66 7.22 20.34
C PRO A 208 3.77 6.66 19.46
N ASP A 209 4.82 6.14 20.08
CA ASP A 209 6.07 5.72 19.51
C ASP A 209 6.28 4.19 19.69
N GLY A 210 5.33 3.52 20.38
CA GLY A 210 5.32 2.10 20.73
C GLY A 210 4.72 1.16 19.68
N PHE A 211 4.82 1.52 18.40
CA PHE A 211 4.33 0.70 17.28
C PHE A 211 4.80 -0.77 17.43
N PRO A 212 3.94 -1.79 17.24
CA PRO A 212 2.60 -1.73 16.64
C PRO A 212 1.44 -1.56 17.62
N TRP A 213 1.68 -1.33 18.92
CA TRP A 213 0.66 -1.19 19.97
C TRP A 213 -0.26 -2.41 20.18
N ILE A 214 -0.03 -3.53 19.49
CA ILE A 214 -0.88 -4.72 19.54
C ILE A 214 -0.31 -5.78 20.48
N ASP A 215 1.00 -5.95 20.50
CA ASP A 215 1.70 -6.86 21.40
C ASP A 215 2.19 -6.08 22.64
N GLY A 216 2.07 -6.70 23.81
CA GLY A 216 2.65 -6.19 25.06
C GLY A 216 3.12 -7.34 25.93
#